data_AF-A0A8S9HLS6-F1
#
_entry.id   AF-A0A8S9HLS6-F1
#
_cell.length_a   1.000
_cell.length_b   1.000
_cell.length_c   1.000
_cell.angle_alpha   90.00
_cell.angle_beta   90.00
_cell.angle_gamma   90.00
#
_symmetry.space_group_name_H-M   'P 1'
#
loop_
_entity.id
_entity.type
_entity.pdbx_description
1 polymer ?
#
loop_
_entity_poly.entity_id
_entity_poly.type
_entity_poly.pdbx_seq_one_letter_code
_entity_poly.pdbx_strand_id
1 'polypeptide(L)' 'MARIKVHELRDKSKIDLQNQLQDLKAELALLRVAKVTGGAPNKLSKMYVP' A
#
# COMPACT_ATOMS: atom_id res chain seq x y z
N MET A 1 3.13 5.67 3.71
CA MET A 1 3.73 4.84 2.65
C MET A 1 4.65 5.77 1.88
N ALA A 2 5.96 5.52 1.94
CA ALA A 2 6.89 6.26 1.08
C ALA A 2 6.54 5.93 -0.38
N ARG A 3 6.52 6.92 -1.27
CA ARG A 3 6.25 6.70 -2.70
C ARG A 3 7.24 5.65 -3.20
N ILE A 4 6.75 4.49 -3.64
CA ILE A 4 7.58 3.45 -4.22
C ILE A 4 8.20 4.03 -5.48
N LYS A 5 9.53 4.08 -5.52
CA LYS A 5 10.26 4.57 -6.69
C LYS A 5 10.35 3.45 -7.72
N VAL A 6 9.88 3.71 -8.93
CA VAL A 6 9.79 2.69 -10.00
C VAL A 6 11.15 2.10 -10.36
N HIS A 7 12.25 2.85 -10.20
CA HIS A 7 13.60 2.32 -10.44
C HIS A 7 13.98 1.21 -9.45
N GLU A 8 13.56 1.29 -8.19
CA GLU A 8 13.82 0.27 -7.17
C GLU A 8 13.04 -1.03 -7.43
N LEU A 9 12.01 -0.99 -8.29
CA LEU A 9 11.24 -2.18 -8.68
C LEU A 9 11.85 -2.89 -9.89
N ARG A 10 12.67 -2.20 -10.70
CA ARG A 10 13.29 -2.79 -11.89
C ARG A 10 14.45 -3.73 -11.56
N ASP A 11 15.13 -3.47 -10.44
CA ASP A 11 16.27 -4.27 -9.99
C ASP A 11 15.86 -5.45 -9.09
N LYS A 12 14.56 -5.60 -8.78
CA LYS A 12 14.03 -6.65 -7.89
C LYS A 12 13.59 -7.90 -8.64
N SER A 13 13.68 -9.05 -7.97
CA SER A 13 13.24 -10.32 -8.51
C SER A 13 11.72 -10.39 -8.66
N LYS A 14 11.23 -11.24 -9.58
CA LYS A 14 9.80 -11.47 -9.79
C LYS A 14 9.08 -11.90 -8.50
N ILE A 15 9.74 -12.67 -7.65
CA ILE A 15 9.18 -13.19 -6.39
C ILE A 15 9.02 -12.05 -5.38
N ASP A 16 10.05 -11.20 -5.25
CA ASP A 16 9.99 -10.04 -4.34
C ASP A 16 8.92 -9.03 -4.78
N LEU A 17 8.78 -8.82 -6.08
CA LEU A 17 7.72 -7.98 -6.64
C LEU A 17 6.32 -8.54 -6.33
N GLN A 18 6.14 -9.86 -6.44
CA GLN A 18 4.87 -10.51 -6.11
C GLN A 18 4.54 -10.41 -4.62
N ASN A 19 5.53 -10.61 -3.74
CA ASN A 19 5.37 -10.47 -2.30
C ASN A 19 5.00 -9.04 -1.91
N GLN A 20 5.73 -8.03 -2.44
CA GLN A 20 5.39 -6.63 -2.22
C GLN A 20 3.97 -6.29 -2.68
N LEU A 21 3.52 -6.87 -3.80
CA LEU A 21 2.17 -6.65 -4.31
C LEU A 21 1.11 -7.23 -3.35
N GLN A 22 1.37 -8.40 -2.76
CA GLN A 22 0.46 -9.02 -1.79
C GLN A 22 0.37 -8.19 -0.50
N ASP A 23 1.51 -7.74 0.03
CA ASP A 23 1.55 -6.91 1.24
C ASP A 23 0.81 -5.58 1.04
N LEU A 24 1.04 -4.91 -0.10
CA LEU A 24 0.35 -3.67 -0.45
C LEU A 24 -1.17 -3.86 -0.60
N LYS A 25 -1.60 -5.00 -1.15
CA LYS A 25 -3.04 -5.33 -1.25
C LYS A 25 -3.67 -5.57 0.11
N ALA A 26 -2.97 -6.27 1.02
CA ALA A 26 -3.45 -6.52 2.36
C ALA A 26 -3.59 -5.21 3.16
N GLU A 27 -2.59 -4.33 3.07
CA GLU A 27 -2.63 -3.02 3.73
C GLU A 27 -3.77 -2.14 3.19
N LEU A 28 -4.02 -2.17 1.88
CA LEU A 28 -5.15 -1.48 1.26
C LEU A 28 -6.50 -2.04 1.70
N ALA A 29 -6.62 -3.37 1.84
CA ALA A 29 -7.85 -4.00 2.34
C ALA A 29 -8.16 -3.57 3.78
N LEU A 30 -7.15 -3.54 4.66
CA LEU A 30 -7.30 -3.05 6.03
C LEU A 30 -7.73 -1.57 6.06
N LEU A 31 -7.13 -0.74 5.21
CA LEU A 31 -7.51 0.67 5.09
C LEU A 31 -8.93 0.85 4.54
N ARG A 32 -9.40 -0.03 3.63
CA ARG A 32 -10.79 -0.02 3.14
C ARG A 32 -11.79 -0.37 4.24
N VAL A 33 -11.49 -1.36 5.07
CA VAL A 33 -12.32 -1.67 6.25
C VAL A 33 -12.36 -0.49 7.20
N ALA A 34 -11.19 0.10 7.50
CA ALA A 34 -11.10 1.30 8.32
C ALA A 34 -11.89 2.49 7.74
N LYS A 35 -12.00 2.60 6.41
CA LYS A 35 -12.85 3.61 5.76
C LYS A 35 -14.33 3.39 6.05
N VAL A 36 -14.80 2.14 5.97
CA VAL A 36 -16.22 1.79 6.19
C VAL A 36 -16.60 1.94 7.67
N THR A 37 -15.67 1.68 8.59
CA THR A 37 -15.91 1.78 10.03
C THR A 37 -15.67 3.17 10.62
N GLY A 38 -15.42 4.20 9.80
CA GLY A 38 -15.19 5.56 10.28
C GLY A 38 -13.84 5.73 11.01
N GLY A 39 -12.82 4.99 10.61
CA GLY A 39 -11.48 5.02 11.19
C GLY A 39 -10.77 6.37 11.03
N ALA A 40 -9.74 6.59 11.85
CA ALA A 40 -9.06 7.87 11.98
C ALA A 40 -8.61 8.48 10.62
N PRO A 41 -8.88 9.77 10.37
CA PRO A 41 -8.60 10.43 9.09
C PRO A 41 -7.12 10.35 8.68
N ASN A 42 -6.18 10.41 9.63
CA ASN A 42 -4.74 10.23 9.37
C ASN A 42 -4.39 8.86 8.77
N LYS A 43 -5.17 7.80 9.04
CA LYS A 43 -4.99 6.49 8.40
C LYS A 43 -5.60 6.47 7.01
N LEU A 44 -6.73 7.14 6.79
CA LEU A 44 -7.38 7.27 5.48
C LEU A 44 -6.57 8.11 4.49
N SER A 45 -5.88 9.15 4.96
CA SER A 45 -4.95 9.94 4.14
C SER A 45 -3.78 9.12 3.58
N LYS A 46 -3.45 7.95 4.18
CA LYS A 46 -2.45 7.03 3.60
C LYS A 46 -2.95 6.32 2.34
N MET A 47 -4.27 6.25 2.13
CA MET A 47 -4.89 5.67 0.94
C MET A 47 -4.85 6.64 -0.25
N TYR A 48 -4.85 7.95 0.02
CA TYR A 48 -4.84 9.01 -1.00
C TYR A 48 -3.57 9.85 -0.81
N VAL A 49 -2.45 9.31 -1.30
CA VAL A 49 -1.19 10.07 -1.36
C VAL A 49 -1.22 10.88 -2.68
N PRO A 50 -1.27 12.22 -2.65
CA PRO A 50 -1.00 13.01 -3.85
C PRO A 50 0.47 12.89 -4.29
#